data_AF-A0A349UP45-F1
#
_entry.id   AF-A0A349UP45-F1
#
_cell.length_a   1.000
_cell.length_b   1.000
_cell.length_c   1.000
_cell.angle_alpha   90.00
_cell.angle_beta   90.00
_cell.angle_gamma   90.00
#
_symmetry.space_group_name_H-M   'P 1'
#
loop_
_entity.id
_entity.type
_entity.pdbx_description
1 polymer ?
#
loop_
_entity_poly.entity_id
_entity_poly.type
_entity_poly.pdbx_seq_one_letter_code
_entity_poly.pdbx_strand_id
1 'polypeptide(L)' 'RATLSIATNLAEGNGRFTKADRRNFFTIARGSTQECVPLLEVARRRGFIDKGMNAELRTKLEEIAKMISGLINGLDNRKI' A
#
# COMPACT_ATOMS: atom_id res chain seq x y z
N ARG A 1 5.65 -1.13 -11.04
CA ARG A 1 5.69 -2.42 -10.31
C ARG A 1 5.14 -2.28 -8.89
N ALA A 2 5.72 -1.44 -8.02
CA ALA A 2 5.26 -1.26 -6.64
C ALA A 2 3.75 -0.95 -6.50
N THR A 3 3.22 -0.01 -7.30
CA THR A 3 1.78 0.33 -7.29
C THR A 3 0.87 -0.86 -7.62
N LEU A 4 1.22 -1.67 -8.61
CA LEU A 4 0.47 -2.88 -8.96
C LEU A 4 0.53 -3.92 -7.83
N SER A 5 1.69 -4.07 -7.19
CA SER A 5 1.90 -4.98 -6.06
C SER A 5 0.98 -4.68 -4.88
N ILE A 6 0.65 -3.41 -4.61
CA ILE A 6 -0.32 -3.03 -3.57
C ILE A 6 -1.68 -3.69 -3.84
N ALA A 7 -2.21 -3.50 -5.05
CA ALA A 7 -3.53 -4.02 -5.42
C ALA A 7 -3.55 -5.56 -5.45
N THR A 8 -2.54 -6.19 -6.05
CA THR A 8 -2.49 -7.65 -6.16
C THR A 8 -2.36 -8.33 -4.81
N ASN A 9 -1.54 -7.80 -3.89
CA ASN A 9 -1.41 -8.37 -2.54
C ASN A 9 -2.66 -8.13 -1.68
N LEU A 10 -3.38 -7.01 -1.86
CA LEU A 10 -4.66 -6.81 -1.18
C LEU A 10 -5.73 -7.80 -1.66
N ALA A 11 -5.83 -8.02 -2.97
CA ALA A 11 -6.76 -8.99 -3.54
C ALA A 11 -6.44 -10.41 -3.06
N GLU A 12 -5.16 -10.81 -3.16
CA GLU A 12 -4.68 -12.11 -2.75
C GLU A 12 -4.90 -12.35 -1.24
N GLY A 13 -4.55 -11.36 -0.41
CA GLY A 13 -4.75 -11.41 1.03
C GLY A 13 -6.22 -11.62 1.40
N ASN A 14 -7.15 -10.90 0.76
CA ASN A 14 -8.59 -11.09 1.03
C ASN A 14 -9.10 -12.49 0.67
N GLY A 15 -8.48 -13.18 -0.29
CA GLY A 15 -8.81 -14.57 -0.66
C GLY A 15 -8.33 -15.63 0.34
N ARG A 16 -7.50 -15.27 1.33
CA ARG A 16 -6.95 -16.23 2.28
C ARG A 16 -7.92 -16.57 3.41
N PHE A 17 -7.84 -17.81 3.89
CA PHE A 17 -8.72 -18.34 4.93
C PHE A 17 -8.25 -18.02 6.35
N THR A 18 -6.94 -17.95 6.57
CA THR A 18 -6.39 -17.71 7.91
C THR A 18 -6.07 -16.23 8.14
N LYS A 19 -6.18 -15.78 9.39
CA LYS A 19 -5.77 -14.42 9.78
C LYS A 19 -4.27 -14.19 9.54
N ALA A 20 -3.45 -15.23 9.75
CA ALA A 20 -2.00 -15.16 9.55
C ALA A 20 -1.64 -14.91 8.08
N ASP A 21 -2.25 -15.64 7.15
CA ASP A 21 -2.01 -15.46 5.72
C ASP A 21 -2.47 -14.09 5.24
N ARG A 22 -3.68 -13.66 5.65
CA ARG A 22 -4.20 -12.30 5.37
C ARG A 22 -3.20 -11.24 5.81
N ARG A 23 -2.69 -11.36 7.04
CA ARG A 23 -1.71 -10.42 7.62
C ARG A 23 -0.42 -10.37 6.82
N ASN A 24 0.08 -11.51 6.34
CA ASN A 24 1.29 -11.56 5.52
C ASN A 24 1.11 -10.73 4.23
N PHE A 25 0.05 -11.01 3.45
CA PHE A 25 -0.23 -10.30 2.21
C PHE A 25 -0.49 -8.80 2.42
N PHE A 26 -1.25 -8.42 3.45
CA PHE A 26 -1.48 -7.01 3.75
C PHE A 26 -0.20 -6.29 4.18
N THR A 27 0.72 -6.98 4.88
CA THR A 27 2.04 -6.44 5.21
C THR A 27 2.88 -6.19 3.95
N ILE A 28 2.85 -7.11 2.98
CA ILE A 28 3.53 -6.93 1.68
C ILE A 28 2.93 -5.75 0.91
N ALA A 29 1.60 -5.61 0.88
CA ALA A 29 0.93 -4.45 0.28
C ALA A 29 1.38 -3.15 0.95
N ARG A 30 1.46 -3.12 2.29
CA ARG A 30 1.95 -1.96 3.04
C ARG A 30 3.39 -1.60 2.70
N GLY A 31 4.27 -2.61 2.57
CA GLY A 31 5.65 -2.42 2.13
C GLY A 31 5.72 -1.82 0.72
N SER A 32 4.93 -2.36 -0.21
CA SER A 32 4.84 -1.86 -1.59
C SER A 32 4.38 -0.39 -1.65
N THR A 33 3.49 0.05 -0.77
CA THR A 33 3.11 1.46 -0.64
C THR A 33 4.29 2.35 -0.23
N GLN A 34 5.13 1.88 0.69
CA GLN A 34 6.33 2.61 1.11
C GLN A 34 7.36 2.73 0.00
N GLU A 35 7.52 1.69 -0.83
CA GLU A 35 8.41 1.73 -2.01
C GLU A 35 7.99 2.79 -3.04
N CYS A 36 6.71 3.13 -3.13
CA CYS A 36 6.23 4.18 -4.04
C CYS A 36 6.75 5.57 -3.65
N VAL A 37 7.01 5.85 -2.37
CA VAL A 37 7.43 7.17 -1.89
C VAL A 37 8.77 7.63 -2.49
N PRO A 38 9.87 6.84 -2.41
CA PRO A 38 11.12 7.20 -3.07
C PRO A 38 11.00 7.19 -4.60
N LEU A 39 10.17 6.32 -5.19
CA LEU A 39 9.94 6.30 -6.64
C LEU A 39 9.30 7.61 -7.15
N LEU A 40 8.35 8.18 -6.40
CA LEU A 40 7.77 9.49 -6.72
C LEU A 40 8.81 10.61 -6.63
N GLU A 41 9.72 10.56 -5.65
CA GLU A 41 10.80 11.54 -5.57
C GLU A 41 11.77 11.42 -6.75
N VAL A 42 12.12 10.20 -7.16
CA VAL A 42 12.93 9.98 -8.37
C VAL A 42 12.22 10.49 -9.61
N ALA A 43 10.91 10.23 -9.76
CA ALA A 43 10.12 10.71 -10.88
C ALA A 43 10.09 12.25 -10.93
N ARG A 44 9.93 12.89 -9.77
CA ARG A 44 9.97 14.36 -9.65
C ARG A 44 11.33 14.93 -10.02
N ARG A 45 12.42 14.34 -9.51
CA ARG A 45 13.80 14.77 -9.84
C ARG A 45 14.14 14.62 -11.32
N ARG A 46 13.53 13.64 -12.00
CA ARG A 46 13.66 13.44 -13.45
C ARG A 46 12.71 14.32 -14.28
N GLY A 47 11.89 15.15 -13.65
CA GLY A 47 10.95 16.03 -14.34
C GLY A 47 9.72 15.32 -14.92
N PHE A 48 9.45 14.06 -14.54
CA PHE A 48 8.25 13.34 -15.00
C PHE A 48 6.97 13.81 -14.31
N ILE A 49 7.10 14.37 -13.10
CA ILE A 49 6.02 14.98 -12.34
C ILE A 49 6.53 16.24 -11.66
N ASP A 50 5.64 17.22 -11.46
CA ASP A 50 5.97 18.44 -10.73
C ASP A 50 5.85 18.25 -9.20
N LYS A 51 6.13 19.33 -8.46
CA LYS A 51 6.04 19.35 -6.99
C LYS A 51 4.61 19.13 -6.49
N GLY A 52 3.61 19.68 -7.17
CA GLY A 52 2.20 19.57 -6.80
C GLY A 52 1.69 18.13 -6.95
N MET A 53 1.92 17.54 -8.12
CA MET A 53 1.60 16.14 -8.41
C MET A 53 2.32 15.17 -7.46
N ASN A 54 3.61 15.39 -7.17
CA ASN A 54 4.33 14.59 -6.18
C ASN A 54 3.71 14.71 -4.77
N ALA A 55 3.29 15.90 -4.35
CA ALA A 55 2.64 16.09 -3.06
C ALA A 55 1.27 15.38 -3.01
N GLU A 56 0.44 15.54 -4.05
CA GLU A 56 -0.86 14.88 -4.15
C GLU A 56 -0.73 13.36 -4.10
N LEU A 57 0.19 12.79 -4.88
CA LEU A 57 0.43 11.35 -4.90
C LEU A 57 0.96 10.82 -3.55
N ARG A 58 1.77 11.61 -2.84
CA ARG A 58 2.23 11.26 -1.48
C ARG A 58 1.09 11.23 -0.47
N THR A 59 0.17 12.20 -0.53
CA THR A 59 -1.04 12.19 0.31
C THR A 59 -1.87 10.94 0.05
N LYS A 60 -2.08 10.57 -1.22
CA LYS A 60 -2.79 9.33 -1.59
C LYS A 60 -2.09 8.08 -1.06
N LEU A 61 -0.76 8.00 -1.13
CA LEU A 61 -0.01 6.88 -0.55
C LEU A 61 -0.14 6.82 0.97
N GLU A 62 -0.19 7.96 1.66
CA GLU A 62 -0.41 8.01 3.11
C GLU A 62 -1.79 7.49 3.49
N GLU A 63 -2.84 7.90 2.77
CA GLU A 63 -4.20 7.40 2.96
C GLU A 63 -4.26 5.88 2.77
N ILE A 64 -3.67 5.36 1.68
CA ILE A 64 -3.58 3.92 1.43
C ILE A 64 -2.83 3.21 2.57
N ALA A 65 -1.72 3.75 3.04
CA ALA A 65 -0.96 3.16 4.15
C ALA A 65 -1.78 3.10 5.44
N LYS A 66 -2.57 4.14 5.74
CA LYS A 66 -3.51 4.16 6.89
C LYS A 66 -4.60 3.10 6.74
N MET A 67 -5.21 3.00 5.55
CA MET A 67 -6.24 2.00 5.26
C MET A 67 -5.71 0.57 5.42
N ILE A 68 -4.53 0.26 4.88
CA ILE A 68 -3.91 -1.06 5.01
C ILE A 68 -3.56 -1.36 6.47
N SER A 69 -3.06 -0.38 7.22
CA SER A 69 -2.77 -0.54 8.65
C SER A 69 -4.07 -0.82 9.44
N GLY A 70 -5.17 -0.16 9.08
CA GLY A 70 -6.50 -0.45 9.63
C GLY A 70 -6.97 -1.87 9.32
N LEU A 71 -6.77 -2.36 8.10
CA LEU A 71 -7.08 -3.75 7.73
C LEU A 71 -6.28 -4.75 8.56
N ILE A 72 -4.97 -4.54 8.71
CA ILE A 72 -4.08 -5.41 9.51
C ILE A 72 -4.52 -5.45 10.97
N ASN A 73 -4.77 -4.29 11.58
CA ASN A 73 -5.18 -4.19 12.99
C ASN A 73 -6.58 -4.75 13.22
N GLY A 74 -7.47 -4.66 12.22
CA GLY A 74 -8.82 -5.19 12.27
C GLY A 74 -8.92 -6.71 12.09
N LEU A 75 -7.84 -7.41 11.70
CA LEU A 75 -7.88 -8.85 11.45
C LEU A 75 -8.26 -9.66 12.69
N ASP A 76 -7.81 -9.24 13.87
CA ASP A 76 -8.08 -9.99 15.10
C ASP A 76 -9.56 -9.89 15.51
N ASN A 77 -10.22 -8.79 15.17
CA ASN A 77 -11.64 -8.53 15.43
C ASN A 77 -12.58 -9.02 14.32
N ARG A 78 -12.06 -9.42 13.16
CA ARG A 78 -12.86 -9.94 12.05
C ARG A 78 -13.41 -11.33 12.41
N LYS A 79 -14.74 -11.45 12.46
CA LYS A 79 -15.41 -12.76 12.36
C LYS A 79 -15.20 -13.26 10.93
N ILE A 80 -14.55 -14.42 10.79
CA ILE A 80 -14.35 -15.10 9.51
C ILE A 80 -15.65 -15.84 9.18
#